data_AF-A0A852LH78-F1
#
_entry.id   AF-A0A852LH78-F1
#
_cell.length_a   1.000
_cell.length_b   1.000
_cell.length_c   1.000
_cell.angle_alpha   90.00
_cell.angle_beta   90.00
_cell.angle_gamma   90.00
#
_symmetry.space_group_name_H-M   'P 1'
#
loop_
_entity.id
_entity.type
_entity.pdbx_description
1 polymer ?
#
loop_
_entity_poly.entity_id
_entity_poly.type
_entity_poly.pdbx_seq_one_letter_code
_entity_poly.pdbx_strand_id
1 'polypeptide(L)'
;RNHFAKVHLRALSSEEVEAIHQEKNVPMASKLRFIPKANGLRPIVKMSGVVEPRPLNRGSREKKMQHYNTRLKNLFSVLNYERTMNASFIGSSVFGKDDIYKTWKKFVTKVLESDGEIPHFFYVKADVSRAYDTIPHKKLVEVISHILKPEKRTVYCIRRYAVIMITSGKARRLYKRHVSTFKDFMPDMKQFVSQLQEDASLRNAIVVEQ
;
A
#
# COMPACT_ATOMS: atom_id res chain seq x y z
N ARG A 1 20.95 25.77 7.79
CA ARG A 1 19.53 26.19 7.87
C ARG A 1 18.71 25.89 6.59
N ASN A 2 19.31 25.81 5.39
CA ASN A 2 18.59 25.52 4.13
C ASN A 2 17.94 24.12 4.00
N HIS A 3 18.22 23.18 4.91
CA HIS A 3 17.60 21.85 4.89
C HIS A 3 16.13 21.86 5.33
N PHE A 4 15.70 22.80 6.19
CA PHE A 4 14.30 22.89 6.64
C PHE A 4 13.35 23.38 5.55
N ALA A 5 13.82 24.33 4.71
CA ALA A 5 13.07 24.82 3.56
C ALA A 5 12.82 23.73 2.50
N LYS A 6 13.77 22.80 2.31
CA LYS A 6 13.60 21.65 1.40
C LYS A 6 12.55 20.65 1.86
N VAL A 7 12.19 20.64 3.15
CA VAL A 7 11.32 19.62 3.77
C VAL A 7 9.99 20.25 4.25
N HIS A 8 9.73 21.52 3.93
CA HIS A 8 8.53 22.27 4.36
C HIS A 8 8.26 22.18 5.88
N LEU A 9 9.32 22.09 6.69
CA LEU A 9 9.18 22.01 8.15
C LEU A 9 9.13 23.43 8.74
N ARG A 10 8.09 23.70 9.52
CA ARG A 10 7.94 24.94 10.31
C ARG A 10 8.08 24.60 11.79
N ALA A 11 8.78 25.46 12.54
CA ALA A 11 8.71 25.40 13.99
C ALA A 11 7.29 25.79 14.45
N LEU A 12 6.77 25.09 15.46
CA LEU A 12 5.52 25.45 16.12
C LEU A 12 5.82 26.28 17.36
N SER A 13 4.99 27.28 17.66
CA SER A 13 5.07 28.02 18.93
C SER A 13 4.51 27.19 20.08
N SER A 14 4.86 27.54 21.32
CA SER A 14 4.33 26.86 22.51
C SER A 14 2.80 26.93 22.57
N GLU A 15 2.23 28.08 22.19
CA GLU A 15 0.78 28.31 22.11
C GLU A 15 0.11 27.40 21.07
N GLU A 16 0.72 27.23 19.89
CA GLU A 16 0.21 26.32 18.86
C GLU A 16 0.26 24.86 19.32
N VAL A 17 1.33 24.46 20.02
CA VAL A 17 1.46 23.11 20.57
C VAL A 17 0.39 22.86 21.64
N GLU A 18 0.10 23.83 22.49
CA GLU A 18 -0.96 23.74 23.49
C GLU A 18 -2.34 23.68 22.86
N ALA A 19 -2.65 24.52 21.87
CA ALA A 19 -3.90 24.47 21.12
C ALA A 19 -4.13 23.09 20.46
N ILE A 20 -3.08 22.56 19.83
CA ILE A 20 -3.08 21.23 19.20
C ILE A 20 -3.31 20.11 20.24
N HIS A 21 -2.81 20.27 21.47
CA HIS A 21 -3.06 19.31 22.56
C HIS A 21 -4.50 19.36 23.10
N GLN A 22 -5.19 20.49 22.96
CA GLN A 22 -6.60 20.62 23.38
C GLN A 22 -7.58 20.06 22.34
N GLU A 23 -7.13 19.83 21.10
CA GLU A 23 -7.96 19.18 20.09
C GLU A 23 -8.17 17.69 20.41
N LYS A 24 -9.39 17.18 20.18
CA LYS A 24 -9.72 15.75 20.32
C LYS A 24 -8.85 14.83 19.45
N ASN A 25 -8.29 15.36 18.36
CA ASN A 25 -7.44 14.65 17.42
C ASN A 25 -6.00 15.18 17.47
N VAL A 26 -5.32 14.98 18.60
CA VAL A 26 -3.90 15.36 18.72
C VAL A 26 -3.08 14.68 17.62
N PRO A 27 -2.42 15.43 16.72
CA PRO A 27 -1.54 14.90 15.70
C PRO A 27 -0.37 14.17 16.36
N MET A 28 -0.05 13.00 15.81
CA MET A 28 0.95 12.10 16.35
C MET A 28 2.37 12.68 16.15
N ALA A 29 2.93 13.34 17.16
CA ALA A 29 4.29 13.89 17.10
C ALA A 29 5.33 12.77 17.13
N SER A 30 6.26 12.68 16.17
CA SER A 30 7.24 11.59 16.09
C SER A 30 8.67 12.11 15.91
N LYS A 31 9.66 11.36 16.39
CA LYS A 31 11.09 11.72 16.21
C LYS A 31 11.50 11.66 14.74
N LEU A 32 12.14 12.74 14.28
CA LEU A 32 12.77 12.85 12.98
C LEU A 32 14.20 12.29 13.01
N ARG A 33 14.57 11.47 12.02
CA ARG A 33 15.91 10.92 11.82
C ARG A 33 16.40 11.30 10.43
N PHE A 34 17.66 11.69 10.32
CA PHE A 34 18.30 11.98 9.04
C PHE A 34 19.16 10.81 8.58
N ILE A 35 19.06 10.45 7.30
CA ILE A 35 19.91 9.46 6.64
C ILE A 35 20.83 10.19 5.65
N PRO A 36 22.16 10.03 5.74
CA PRO A 36 23.10 10.57 4.76
C PRO A 36 22.84 10.05 3.34
N LYS A 37 22.96 10.96 2.36
CA LYS A 37 22.91 10.71 0.92
C LYS A 37 24.03 11.50 0.24
N ALA A 38 24.42 11.11 -0.97
CA ALA A 38 25.52 11.74 -1.70
C ALA A 38 25.43 13.27 -1.76
N ASN A 39 24.22 13.81 -1.99
CA ASN A 39 23.99 15.25 -2.13
C ASN A 39 23.15 15.87 -0.99
N GLY A 40 23.11 15.24 0.20
CA GLY A 40 22.42 15.80 1.36
C GLY A 40 21.87 14.78 2.34
N LEU A 41 20.80 15.16 3.05
CA LEU A 41 20.17 14.33 4.08
C LEU A 41 18.75 13.94 3.62
N ARG A 42 18.37 12.67 3.81
CA ARG A 42 17.00 12.22 3.69
C ARG A 42 16.35 12.19 5.08
N PRO A 43 15.39 13.08 5.37
CA PRO A 43 14.59 12.99 6.59
C PRO A 43 13.68 11.74 6.52
N ILE A 44 13.60 11.00 7.61
CA ILE A 44 12.64 9.92 7.82
C ILE A 44 12.05 10.05 9.21
N VAL A 45 10.78 9.70 9.35
CA VAL A 45 10.08 9.73 10.64
C VAL A 45 9.82 8.31 11.11
N LYS A 46 10.17 8.01 12.37
CA LYS A 46 9.79 6.73 12.98
C LYS A 46 8.48 6.92 13.74
N MET A 47 7.35 6.51 13.15
CA MET A 47 6.03 6.62 13.79
C MET A 47 5.91 5.82 15.10
N SER A 48 6.79 4.85 15.36
CA SER A 48 6.82 4.14 16.64
C SER A 48 7.35 4.99 17.81
N GLY A 49 7.88 6.18 17.54
CA GLY A 49 8.52 7.09 18.48
C GLY A 49 7.69 8.34 18.77
N VAL A 50 6.37 8.19 19.00
CA VAL A 50 5.51 9.26 19.50
C VAL A 50 6.15 9.96 20.70
N VAL A 51 6.34 11.27 20.61
CA VAL A 51 6.79 12.15 21.69
C VAL A 51 5.57 12.91 22.17
N GLU A 52 4.77 12.26 23.02
CA GLU A 52 3.71 12.96 23.76
C GLU A 52 4.28 13.44 25.09
N PRO A 53 3.90 14.63 25.59
CA PRO A 53 4.34 15.13 26.89
C PRO A 53 3.75 14.37 28.08
N ARG A 54 2.73 13.53 27.88
CA ARG A 54 2.03 12.80 28.96
C ARG A 54 2.34 11.30 28.92
N PRO A 55 2.47 10.63 30.08
CA PRO A 55 2.70 9.19 30.16
C PRO A 55 1.41 8.43 29.83
N LEU A 56 0.99 8.44 28.57
CA LEU A 56 -0.01 7.48 28.10
C LEU A 56 0.63 6.09 28.10
N ASN A 57 -0.04 5.15 28.75
CA ASN A 57 0.42 3.79 28.97
C ASN A 57 0.86 3.15 27.63
N ARG A 58 2.07 2.59 27.53
CA ARG A 58 2.69 2.12 26.26
C ARG A 58 1.75 1.25 25.40
N GLY A 59 0.93 0.41 26.04
CA GLY A 59 -0.03 -0.47 25.37
C GLY A 59 -1.19 0.26 24.66
N SER A 60 -1.60 1.45 25.11
CA SER A 60 -2.66 2.24 24.45
C SER A 60 -2.20 2.82 23.11
N ARG A 61 -0.91 3.17 23.02
CA ARG A 61 -0.26 3.78 21.86
C ARG A 61 -0.04 2.78 20.73
N GLU A 62 0.46 1.59 21.05
CA GLU A 62 0.62 0.52 20.06
C GLU A 62 -0.72 0.13 19.45
N LYS A 63 -1.77 0.03 20.27
CA LYS A 63 -3.14 -0.23 19.80
C LYS A 63 -3.65 0.84 18.83
N LYS A 64 -3.45 2.14 19.12
CA LYS A 64 -3.82 3.24 18.19
C LYS A 64 -3.08 3.13 16.85
N MET A 65 -1.76 2.90 16.87
CA MET A 65 -0.97 2.80 15.64
C MET A 65 -1.30 1.53 14.82
N GLN A 66 -1.53 0.41 15.49
CA GLN A 66 -2.03 -0.81 14.86
C GLN A 66 -3.38 -0.59 14.20
N HIS A 67 -4.27 0.17 14.83
CA HIS A 67 -5.57 0.52 14.27
C HIS A 67 -5.44 1.37 12.99
N TYR A 68 -4.60 2.42 12.97
CA TYR A 68 -4.34 3.19 11.75
C TYR A 68 -3.75 2.34 10.62
N ASN A 69 -2.73 1.54 10.94
CA ASN A 69 -2.12 0.61 9.96
C ASN A 69 -3.13 -0.40 9.44
N THR A 70 -4.06 -0.86 10.28
CA THR A 70 -5.13 -1.78 9.86
C THR A 70 -6.11 -1.09 8.91
N ARG A 71 -6.52 0.15 9.20
CA ARG A 71 -7.37 0.94 8.28
C ARG A 71 -6.68 1.19 6.93
N LEU A 72 -5.40 1.55 6.93
CA LEU A 72 -4.62 1.74 5.70
C LEU A 72 -4.48 0.43 4.92
N LYS A 73 -4.24 -0.70 5.60
CA LYS A 73 -4.20 -2.03 4.97
C LYS A 73 -5.56 -2.41 4.37
N ASN A 74 -6.66 -2.09 5.06
CA ASN A 74 -8.01 -2.33 4.53
C ASN A 74 -8.24 -1.50 3.27
N LEU A 75 -7.97 -0.19 3.31
CA LEU A 75 -8.08 0.70 2.15
C LEU A 75 -7.23 0.21 0.98
N PHE A 76 -5.96 -0.13 1.23
CA PHE A 76 -5.07 -0.68 0.21
C PHE A 76 -5.60 -1.98 -0.39
N SER A 77 -6.23 -2.85 0.41
CA SER A 77 -6.83 -4.09 -0.07
C SER A 77 -8.03 -3.80 -0.98
N VAL A 78 -8.88 -2.85 -0.61
CA VAL A 78 -10.04 -2.43 -1.42
C VAL A 78 -9.60 -1.77 -2.73
N LEU A 79 -8.61 -0.87 -2.69
CA LEU A 79 -8.08 -0.25 -3.90
C LEU A 79 -7.45 -1.27 -4.86
N ASN A 80 -6.81 -2.33 -4.33
CA ASN A 80 -6.33 -3.43 -5.16
C ASN A 80 -7.46 -4.23 -5.81
N TYR A 81 -8.59 -4.41 -5.12
CA TYR A 81 -9.79 -5.04 -5.71
C TYR A 81 -10.38 -4.18 -6.83
N GLU A 82 -10.58 -2.88 -6.59
CA GLU A 82 -11.08 -1.95 -7.62
C GLU A 82 -10.16 -1.92 -8.85
N ARG A 83 -8.84 -1.96 -8.63
CA ARG A 83 -7.85 -2.12 -9.70
C ARG A 83 -8.06 -3.39 -10.52
N THR A 84 -8.34 -4.53 -9.88
CA THR A 84 -8.57 -5.79 -10.60
C THR A 84 -9.88 -5.78 -11.37
N MET A 85 -10.89 -5.06 -10.89
CA MET A 85 -12.17 -4.89 -11.60
C MET A 85 -12.06 -3.92 -12.77
N ASN A 86 -11.23 -2.88 -12.64
CA ASN A 86 -11.01 -1.89 -13.68
C ASN A 86 -9.54 -1.48 -13.79
N ALA A 87 -8.83 -2.13 -14.71
CA ALA A 87 -7.42 -1.86 -14.97
C ALA A 87 -7.16 -0.43 -15.52
N SER A 88 -8.17 0.27 -16.05
CA SER A 88 -7.99 1.60 -16.65
C SER A 88 -7.50 2.66 -15.66
N PHE A 89 -7.79 2.51 -14.36
CA PHE A 89 -7.35 3.46 -13.33
C PHE A 89 -5.83 3.59 -13.19
N ILE A 90 -5.10 2.58 -13.64
CA ILE A 90 -3.66 2.43 -13.43
C ILE A 90 -2.88 2.50 -14.74
N GLY A 91 -3.58 2.33 -15.87
CA GLY A 91 -2.98 2.31 -17.20
C GLY A 91 -1.87 1.26 -17.30
N SER A 92 -0.70 1.68 -17.75
CA SER A 92 0.46 0.80 -17.98
C SER A 92 1.34 0.57 -16.74
N SER A 93 0.90 0.97 -15.54
CA SER A 93 1.72 0.79 -14.33
C SER A 93 1.79 -0.68 -13.90
N VAL A 94 2.97 -1.10 -13.44
CA VAL A 94 3.29 -2.48 -13.04
C VAL A 94 3.75 -2.52 -11.57
N PHE A 95 3.38 -3.58 -10.83
CA PHE A 95 3.54 -3.63 -9.36
C PHE A 95 4.52 -4.70 -8.89
N GLY A 96 5.65 -4.80 -9.57
CA GLY A 96 6.73 -5.70 -9.18
C GLY A 96 7.46 -6.28 -10.38
N LYS A 97 8.48 -7.09 -10.07
CA LYS A 97 9.32 -7.71 -11.10
C LYS A 97 8.54 -8.71 -11.95
N ASP A 98 7.61 -9.45 -11.35
CA ASP A 98 6.81 -10.44 -12.05
C ASP A 98 5.89 -9.79 -13.10
N ASP A 99 5.28 -8.66 -12.74
CA ASP A 99 4.42 -7.90 -13.66
C ASP A 99 5.25 -7.26 -14.79
N ILE A 100 6.43 -6.70 -14.47
CA ILE A 100 7.38 -6.18 -15.48
C ILE A 100 7.73 -7.29 -16.47
N TYR A 101 8.11 -8.48 -15.97
CA TYR A 101 8.48 -9.61 -16.82
C TYR A 101 7.30 -10.05 -17.71
N LYS A 102 6.09 -10.16 -17.16
CA LYS A 102 4.89 -10.54 -17.94
C LYS A 102 4.61 -9.54 -19.06
N THR A 103 4.67 -8.24 -18.77
CA THR A 103 4.44 -7.19 -19.76
C THR A 103 5.54 -7.17 -20.82
N TRP A 104 6.80 -7.28 -20.41
CA TRP A 104 7.94 -7.33 -21.31
C TRP A 104 7.90 -8.57 -22.21
N LYS A 105 7.61 -9.75 -21.65
CA LYS A 105 7.45 -10.99 -22.41
C LYS A 105 6.36 -10.84 -23.47
N LYS A 106 5.18 -10.30 -23.10
CA LYS A 106 4.09 -10.05 -24.06
C LYS A 106 4.52 -9.10 -25.19
N PHE A 107 5.27 -8.05 -24.87
CA PHE A 107 5.79 -7.12 -25.88
C PHE A 107 6.77 -7.81 -26.84
N VAL A 108 7.77 -8.51 -26.31
CA VAL A 108 8.78 -9.22 -27.11
C VAL A 108 8.14 -10.31 -27.96
N THR A 109 7.21 -11.10 -27.41
CA THR A 109 6.50 -12.14 -28.17
C THR A 109 5.77 -11.55 -29.37
N LYS A 110 5.06 -10.43 -29.21
CA LYS A 110 4.37 -9.75 -30.33
C LYS A 110 5.33 -9.26 -31.42
N VAL A 111 6.48 -8.73 -31.01
CA VAL A 111 7.52 -8.30 -31.96
C VAL A 111 8.05 -9.49 -32.75
N LEU A 112 8.28 -10.63 -32.09
CA LEU A 112 8.81 -11.85 -32.73
C LEU A 112 7.78 -12.57 -33.60
N GLU A 113 6.48 -12.45 -33.30
CA GLU A 113 5.38 -12.97 -34.12
C GLU A 113 5.13 -12.14 -35.39
N SER A 114 5.76 -10.96 -35.50
CA SER A 114 5.72 -10.18 -36.71
C SER A 114 6.76 -10.77 -37.67
N ASP A 115 6.34 -11.38 -38.78
CA ASP A 115 7.18 -12.04 -39.81
C ASP A 115 8.13 -11.08 -40.59
N GLY A 116 8.52 -9.96 -39.98
CA GLY A 116 9.40 -8.94 -40.54
C GLY A 116 10.71 -8.80 -39.76
N GLU A 117 11.58 -7.91 -40.24
CA GLU A 117 12.80 -7.55 -39.53
C GLU A 117 12.49 -6.92 -38.17
N ILE A 118 13.28 -7.26 -37.16
CA ILE A 118 13.14 -6.71 -35.81
C ILE A 118 13.39 -5.19 -35.87
N PRO A 119 12.41 -4.35 -35.49
CA PRO A 119 12.56 -2.92 -35.58
C PRO A 119 13.56 -2.38 -34.54
N HIS A 120 14.18 -1.24 -34.84
CA HIS A 120 15.03 -0.54 -33.88
C HIS A 120 14.18 0.05 -32.73
N PHE A 121 14.55 -0.29 -31.50
CA PHE A 121 13.86 0.23 -30.31
C PHE A 121 14.62 1.39 -29.67
N PHE A 122 13.88 2.39 -29.24
CA PHE A 122 14.36 3.45 -28.35
C PHE A 122 13.72 3.27 -26.98
N TYR A 123 14.49 3.49 -25.91
CA TYR A 123 13.97 3.46 -24.55
C TYR A 123 14.33 4.73 -23.80
N VAL A 124 13.42 5.17 -22.94
CA VAL A 124 13.63 6.31 -22.06
C VAL A 124 13.53 5.81 -20.62
N LYS A 125 14.52 6.15 -19.81
CA LYS A 125 14.49 5.93 -18.36
C LYS A 125 14.36 7.27 -17.67
N ALA A 126 13.23 7.50 -17.02
CA ALA A 126 12.99 8.67 -16.18
C ALA A 126 12.93 8.25 -14.70
N ASP A 127 13.39 9.13 -13.82
CA ASP A 127 13.27 8.98 -12.37
C ASP A 127 12.46 10.13 -11.79
N VAL A 128 11.56 9.82 -10.85
CA VAL A 128 10.72 10.83 -10.19
C VAL A 128 11.40 11.28 -8.91
N SER A 129 11.95 12.49 -8.93
CA SER A 129 12.57 13.07 -7.75
C SER A 129 11.53 13.35 -6.66
N ARG A 130 11.86 13.03 -5.40
CA ARG A 130 11.06 13.39 -4.20
C ARG A 130 9.58 12.98 -4.23
N ALA A 131 9.28 11.82 -4.80
CA ALA A 131 7.90 11.34 -4.99
C ALA A 131 7.00 11.39 -3.73
N TYR A 132 7.56 11.17 -2.53
CA TYR A 132 6.81 11.28 -1.27
C TYR A 132 6.57 12.71 -0.80
N ASP A 133 7.52 13.62 -1.08
CA ASP A 133 7.46 15.01 -0.60
C ASP A 133 6.54 15.86 -1.48
N THR A 134 6.34 15.45 -2.73
CA THR A 134 5.57 16.20 -3.74
C THR A 134 4.17 15.65 -3.95
N ILE A 135 3.62 14.87 -3.02
CA ILE A 135 2.27 14.31 -3.16
C ILE A 135 1.22 15.42 -2.93
N PRO A 136 0.42 15.80 -3.95
CA PRO A 136 -0.66 16.77 -3.77
C PRO A 136 -1.82 16.12 -3.00
N HIS A 137 -1.87 16.31 -1.68
CA HIS A 137 -2.87 15.65 -0.81
C HIS A 137 -4.32 15.86 -1.23
N LYS A 138 -4.69 17.07 -1.70
CA LYS A 138 -6.05 17.34 -2.20
C LYS A 138 -6.40 16.45 -3.39
N LYS A 139 -5.47 16.35 -4.36
CA LYS A 139 -5.66 15.51 -5.55
C LYS A 139 -5.63 14.03 -5.21
N LEU A 140 -4.82 13.62 -4.25
CA LEU A 140 -4.80 12.23 -3.75
C LEU A 140 -6.18 11.82 -3.21
N VAL A 141 -6.80 12.66 -2.38
CA VAL A 141 -8.14 12.39 -1.84
C VAL A 141 -9.18 12.34 -2.96
N GLU A 142 -9.12 13.28 -3.91
CA GLU A 142 -10.00 13.29 -5.08
C GLU A 142 -9.89 12.00 -5.91
N VAL A 143 -8.67 11.54 -6.21
CA VAL A 143 -8.42 10.29 -6.95
C VAL A 143 -8.97 9.08 -6.21
N ILE A 144 -8.72 8.99 -4.89
CA ILE A 144 -9.23 7.88 -4.07
C ILE A 144 -10.77 7.89 -4.07
N SER A 145 -11.39 9.05 -3.90
CA SER A 145 -12.85 9.19 -3.94
C SER A 145 -13.43 8.81 -5.29
N HIS A 146 -12.76 9.17 -6.40
CA HIS A 146 -13.20 8.80 -7.74
C HIS A 146 -13.16 7.29 -8.02
N ILE A 147 -12.17 6.60 -7.43
CA ILE A 147 -12.07 5.13 -7.51
C ILE A 147 -13.17 4.48 -6.66
N LEU A 148 -13.30 4.89 -5.40
CA LEU A 148 -14.20 4.23 -4.45
C LEU A 148 -15.68 4.59 -4.64
N LYS A 149 -15.97 5.74 -5.24
CA LYS A 149 -17.35 6.21 -5.53
C LYS A 149 -18.27 6.09 -4.31
N PRO A 150 -17.98 6.82 -3.20
CA PRO A 150 -18.71 6.68 -1.94
C PRO A 150 -20.22 6.85 -2.07
N GLU A 151 -20.69 7.60 -3.07
CA GLU A 151 -22.11 7.75 -3.43
C GLU A 151 -22.81 6.43 -3.75
N LYS A 152 -22.09 5.43 -4.26
CA LYS A 152 -22.63 4.09 -4.56
C LYS A 152 -22.87 3.24 -3.32
N ARG A 153 -22.33 3.65 -2.15
CA ARG A 153 -22.41 2.92 -0.88
C ARG A 153 -22.02 1.44 -1.00
N THR A 154 -21.02 1.15 -1.82
CA THR A 154 -20.51 -0.22 -2.03
C THR A 154 -20.00 -0.79 -0.70
N VAL A 155 -20.50 -1.97 -0.34
CA VAL A 155 -20.05 -2.71 0.84
C VAL A 155 -18.98 -3.70 0.41
N TYR A 156 -17.79 -3.58 1.00
CA TYR A 156 -16.66 -4.48 0.79
C TYR A 156 -16.50 -5.43 1.97
N CYS A 157 -16.40 -6.73 1.67
CA CYS A 157 -16.07 -7.77 2.62
C CYS A 157 -14.57 -8.07 2.53
N ILE A 158 -13.84 -7.98 3.65
CA ILE A 158 -12.41 -8.29 3.70
C ILE A 158 -12.22 -9.58 4.51
N ARG A 159 -12.05 -10.71 3.82
CA ARG A 159 -11.70 -11.99 4.43
C ARG A 159 -10.20 -12.04 4.73
N ARG A 160 -9.85 -12.38 5.97
CA ARG A 160 -8.46 -12.51 6.42
C ARG A 160 -8.17 -13.99 6.67
N TYR A 161 -7.07 -14.47 6.11
CA TYR A 161 -6.70 -15.87 6.25
C TYR A 161 -5.18 -16.04 6.24
N ALA A 162 -4.72 -17.06 6.93
CA ALA A 162 -3.35 -17.51 6.88
C ALA A 162 -3.23 -18.70 5.93
N VAL A 163 -2.20 -18.69 5.10
CA VAL A 163 -1.78 -19.83 4.28
C VAL A 163 -0.52 -20.40 4.90
N ILE A 164 -0.58 -21.65 5.35
CA ILE A 164 0.55 -22.39 5.90
C ILE A 164 0.99 -23.40 4.85
N MET A 165 2.26 -23.34 4.45
CA MET A 165 2.81 -24.16 3.37
C MET A 165 4.23 -24.59 3.72
N ILE A 166 4.60 -25.81 3.34
CA ILE A 166 5.96 -26.31 3.57
C ILE A 166 6.81 -25.95 2.35
N THR A 167 7.88 -25.20 2.56
CA THR A 167 8.85 -24.87 1.50
C THR A 167 10.23 -25.28 1.97
N SER A 168 10.87 -26.18 1.21
CA SER A 168 12.21 -26.70 1.53
C SER A 168 12.30 -27.27 2.96
N GLY A 169 11.31 -28.07 3.36
CA GLY A 169 11.25 -28.71 4.69
C GLY A 169 10.89 -27.79 5.86
N LYS A 170 10.67 -26.49 5.63
CA LYS A 170 10.28 -25.53 6.68
C LYS A 170 8.85 -25.04 6.46
N ALA A 171 8.04 -25.08 7.52
CA ALA A 171 6.71 -24.48 7.51
C ALA A 171 6.83 -22.96 7.40
N ARG A 172 6.17 -22.39 6.39
CA ARG A 172 6.04 -20.95 6.17
C ARG A 172 4.59 -20.55 6.32
N ARG A 173 4.35 -19.42 6.99
CA ARG A 173 3.02 -18.84 7.19
C ARG A 173 2.94 -17.50 6.50
N LEU A 174 1.97 -17.35 5.60
CA LEU A 174 1.70 -16.11 4.88
C LEU A 174 0.30 -15.61 5.23
N TYR A 175 0.19 -14.34 5.61
CA TYR A 175 -1.09 -13.70 5.88
C TYR A 175 -1.61 -13.03 4.62
N LYS A 176 -2.81 -13.42 4.19
CA LYS A 176 -3.47 -12.90 3.00
C LYS A 176 -4.78 -12.19 3.37
N ARG A 177 -5.19 -11.31 2.47
CA ARG A 177 -6.47 -10.61 2.50
C ARG A 177 -7.13 -10.82 1.16
N HIS A 178 -8.37 -11.27 1.18
CA HIS A 178 -9.22 -11.31 0.00
C HIS A 178 -10.33 -10.29 0.19
N VAL A 179 -10.62 -9.53 -0.87
CA VAL A 179 -11.66 -8.51 -0.86
C VAL A 179 -12.70 -8.90 -1.89
N SER A 180 -13.96 -8.86 -1.50
CA SER A 180 -15.10 -9.08 -2.37
C SER A 180 -16.17 -8.01 -2.12
N THR A 181 -17.04 -7.82 -3.10
CA THR A 181 -18.32 -7.13 -2.87
C THR A 181 -19.39 -8.16 -2.54
N PHE A 182 -20.63 -7.72 -2.26
CA PHE A 182 -21.75 -8.64 -2.03
C PHE A 182 -22.03 -9.58 -3.21
N LYS A 183 -21.69 -9.16 -4.44
CA LYS A 183 -21.90 -9.97 -5.66
C LYS A 183 -20.95 -11.16 -5.74
N ASP A 184 -19.73 -10.96 -5.26
CA ASP A 184 -18.64 -11.95 -5.38
C ASP A 184 -18.34 -12.60 -4.02
N PHE A 185 -19.15 -12.33 -2.99
CA PHE A 185 -18.90 -12.82 -1.65
C PHE A 185 -19.24 -14.31 -1.55
N MET A 186 -18.24 -15.12 -1.23
CA MET A 186 -18.39 -16.53 -0.97
C MET A 186 -18.41 -16.79 0.53
N PRO A 187 -19.58 -16.98 1.17
CA PRO A 187 -19.64 -17.21 2.61
C PRO A 187 -18.97 -18.54 3.00
N ASP A 188 -19.13 -19.57 2.17
CA ASP A 188 -18.57 -20.90 2.45
C ASP A 188 -17.05 -20.96 2.19
N MET A 189 -16.31 -21.44 3.19
CA MET A 189 -14.85 -21.52 3.13
C MET A 189 -14.37 -22.57 2.14
N LYS A 190 -15.12 -23.68 1.98
CA LYS A 190 -14.76 -24.74 1.04
C LYS A 190 -14.84 -24.22 -0.39
N GLN A 191 -15.93 -23.56 -0.77
CA GLN A 191 -16.07 -22.92 -2.07
C GLN A 191 -14.98 -21.86 -2.32
N PHE A 192 -14.68 -21.02 -1.33
CA PHE A 192 -13.63 -20.03 -1.43
C PHE A 192 -12.23 -20.64 -1.68
N VAL A 193 -11.89 -21.73 -0.98
CA VAL A 193 -10.61 -22.41 -1.20
C VAL A 193 -10.55 -23.11 -2.54
N SER A 194 -11.65 -23.70 -3.01
CA SER A 194 -11.72 -24.27 -4.35
C SER A 194 -11.39 -23.23 -5.42
N GLN A 195 -12.01 -22.04 -5.36
CA GLN A 195 -11.68 -20.95 -6.29
C GLN A 195 -10.21 -20.49 -6.16
N LEU A 196 -9.71 -20.36 -4.92
CA LEU A 196 -8.31 -20.00 -4.70
C LEU A 196 -7.32 -21.03 -5.27
N GLN A 197 -7.69 -22.31 -5.30
CA GLN A 197 -6.88 -23.37 -5.90
C GLN A 197 -6.79 -23.20 -7.42
N GLU A 198 -7.89 -22.81 -8.07
CA GLU A 198 -7.96 -22.53 -9.50
C GLU A 198 -7.18 -21.26 -9.86
N ASP A 199 -7.42 -20.16 -9.17
CA ASP A 199 -6.86 -18.83 -9.51
C ASP A 199 -5.39 -18.67 -9.10
N ALA A 200 -5.00 -19.20 -7.93
CA ALA A 200 -3.72 -18.88 -7.28
C ALA A 200 -2.76 -20.07 -7.19
N SER A 201 -3.07 -21.20 -7.83
CA SER A 201 -2.26 -22.42 -7.80
C SER A 201 -1.82 -22.82 -6.39
N LEU A 202 -2.73 -22.69 -5.41
CA LEU A 202 -2.49 -23.15 -4.04
C LEU A 202 -2.32 -24.68 -4.06
N ARG A 203 -1.12 -25.15 -3.73
CA ARG A 203 -0.78 -26.58 -3.63
C ARG A 203 -0.09 -26.84 -2.30
N ASN A 204 -0.41 -27.97 -1.66
CA ASN A 204 0.20 -28.41 -0.40
C ASN A 204 0.17 -27.33 0.69
N ALA A 205 -1.00 -26.70 0.88
CA ALA A 205 -1.17 -25.60 1.81
C ALA A 205 -2.41 -25.78 2.69
N ILE A 206 -2.31 -25.37 3.95
CA ILE A 206 -3.42 -25.29 4.91
C ILE A 206 -3.88 -23.83 4.96
N VAL A 207 -5.18 -23.62 4.75
CA VAL A 207 -5.82 -22.31 4.85
C VAL A 207 -6.57 -22.21 6.17
N VAL A 208 -6.27 -21.17 6.95
CA VAL A 208 -6.90 -20.91 8.24
C VAL A 208 -7.51 -19.51 8.23
N GLU A 209 -8.83 -19.41 8.36
CA GLU A 209 -9.53 -18.12 8.49
C GLU A 209 -9.24 -17.49 9.86
N GLN A 210 -9.12 -16.15 9.91
CA GLN A 210 -8.71 -15.40 11.09
C GLN A 210 -9.85 -14.60 11.73
#